data_AF-A0A943N3J5-F1
#
_entry.id   AF-A0A943N3J5-F1
#
_cell.length_a   1.000
_cell.length_b   1.000
_cell.length_c   1.000
_cell.angle_alpha   90.00
_cell.angle_beta   90.00
_cell.angle_gamma   90.00
#
_symmetry.space_group_name_H-M   'P 1'
#
loop_
_entity.id
_entity.type
_entity.pdbx_description
1 polymer ?
#
loop_
_entity_poly.entity_id
_entity_poly.type
_entity_poly.pdbx_seq_one_letter_code
_entity_poly.pdbx_strand_id
1 'polypeptide(L)'
;MSIIEPKIDVLLDKTENDRFLLCAVASKRAQDINEMMRGQRNRAIQLQTAVDIARAANRRPLSLAFDEIANGDVSFAEDSIDAANH
;
A
#
# COMPACT_ATOMS: atom_id res chain seq x y z
N MET A 1 3.11 -10.15 -11.32
CA MET A 1 3.78 -8.99 -10.71
C MET A 1 5.12 -9.47 -10.21
N SER A 2 6.21 -8.86 -10.67
CA SER A 2 7.55 -9.24 -10.21
C SER A 2 7.86 -8.57 -8.88
N ILE A 3 8.75 -9.13 -8.07
CA ILE A 3 9.21 -8.51 -6.82
C ILE A 3 9.97 -7.20 -7.07
N ILE A 4 10.49 -7.01 -8.28
CA ILE A 4 11.27 -5.84 -8.71
C ILE A 4 10.41 -4.76 -9.38
N GLU A 5 9.10 -4.96 -9.51
CA GLU A 5 8.18 -4.00 -10.09
C GLU A 5 7.20 -3.50 -9.01
N PRO A 6 6.98 -2.17 -8.88
CA PRO A 6 7.60 -1.08 -9.64
C PRO A 6 9.12 -0.98 -9.38
N LYS A 7 9.88 -0.53 -10.38
CA LYS A 7 11.32 -0.29 -10.21
C LYS A 7 11.59 0.62 -9.02
N ILE A 8 12.61 0.26 -8.23
CA ILE A 8 12.94 0.97 -6.99
C ILE A 8 13.22 2.46 -7.20
N ASP A 9 13.87 2.82 -8.32
CA ASP A 9 14.18 4.22 -8.63
C ASP A 9 12.92 5.08 -8.81
N VAL A 10 11.84 4.50 -9.34
CA VAL A 10 10.55 5.19 -9.50
C VAL A 10 9.91 5.45 -8.13
N LEU A 11 10.04 4.51 -7.21
CA LEU A 11 9.50 4.65 -5.86
C LEU A 11 10.29 5.68 -5.05
N LEU A 12 11.62 5.68 -5.18
CA LEU A 12 12.50 6.63 -4.48
C LEU A 12 12.31 8.07 -4.95
N ASP A 13 12.05 8.29 -6.25
CA ASP A 13 11.72 9.62 -6.79
C ASP A 13 10.46 10.22 -6.14
N LYS A 14 9.54 9.38 -5.65
CA LYS A 14 8.31 9.82 -4.96
C LYS A 14 8.48 10.07 -3.47
N THR A 15 9.64 9.73 -2.91
CA THR A 15 9.89 9.75 -1.47
C THR A 15 11.24 10.39 -1.17
N GLU A 16 11.52 11.52 -1.82
CA GLU A 16 12.72 12.34 -1.59
C GLU A 16 14.06 11.58 -1.70
N ASN A 17 14.06 10.47 -2.43
CA ASN A 17 15.17 9.52 -2.48
C ASN A 17 15.57 8.93 -1.11
N ASP A 18 14.71 9.03 -0.10
CA ASP A 18 14.87 8.37 1.19
C ASP A 18 14.15 7.01 1.22
N ARG A 19 14.94 5.96 1.43
CA ARG A 19 14.46 4.57 1.57
C ARG A 19 13.65 4.35 2.85
N PHE A 20 13.93 5.10 3.92
CA PHE A 20 13.25 4.96 5.19
C PHE A 20 11.86 5.59 5.12
N LEU A 21 11.78 6.79 4.53
CA LEU A 21 10.51 7.41 4.15
C LEU A 21 9.67 6.49 3.24
N LEU A 22 10.26 5.91 2.19
CA LEU A 22 9.56 4.93 1.34
C LEU A 22 8.99 3.76 2.15
N CYS A 23 9.79 3.20 3.05
CA CYS A 23 9.36 2.10 3.90
C CYS A 23 8.20 2.50 4.82
N ALA A 24 8.27 3.68 5.44
CA ALA A 24 7.24 4.20 6.32
C ALA A 24 5.91 4.41 5.57
N VAL A 25 5.95 5.12 4.44
CA VAL A 25 4.77 5.43 3.61
C VAL A 25 4.14 4.15 3.07
N ALA A 26 4.94 3.26 2.46
CA ALA A 26 4.44 2.01 1.91
C ALA A 26 3.86 1.08 2.98
N SER A 27 4.50 0.98 4.14
CA SER A 27 4.02 0.13 5.24
C SER A 27 2.70 0.65 5.81
N LYS A 28 2.61 1.97 6.03
CA LYS A 28 1.38 2.59 6.54
C LYS A 28 0.24 2.40 5.55
N ARG A 29 0.49 2.65 4.27
CA ARG A 29 -0.53 2.48 3.23
C ARG A 29 -0.95 1.03 3.04
N ALA A 30 -0.01 0.09 3.08
CA ALA A 30 -0.31 -1.34 3.01
C ALA A 30 -1.21 -1.79 4.16
N GLN A 31 -1.04 -1.21 5.36
CA GLN A 31 -1.92 -1.48 6.51
C GLN A 31 -3.35 -0.97 6.24
N ASP A 32 -3.50 0.25 5.72
CA ASP A 32 -4.81 0.82 5.41
C ASP A 32 -5.55 -0.03 4.35
N ILE A 33 -4.84 -0.49 3.32
CA ILE A 33 -5.37 -1.42 2.30
C ILE A 33 -5.77 -2.76 2.94
N ASN A 34 -4.95 -3.30 3.82
CA ASN A 34 -5.23 -4.54 4.54
C ASN A 34 -6.52 -4.46 5.36
N GLU A 35 -6.69 -3.36 6.11
CA GLU A 35 -7.87 -3.12 6.92
C GLU A 35 -9.13 -2.99 6.06
N MET A 36 -9.03 -2.27 4.93
CA MET A 36 -10.10 -2.17 3.95
C MET A 36 -10.50 -3.54 3.39
N MET A 37 -9.53 -4.34 2.92
CA MET A 37 -9.79 -5.69 2.40
C MET A 37 -10.40 -6.61 3.46
N ARG A 38 -9.91 -6.55 4.70
CA ARG A 38 -10.47 -7.30 5.83
C ARG A 38 -11.93 -6.91 6.08
N GLY A 39 -12.23 -5.61 6.06
CA GLY A 39 -13.60 -5.10 6.19
C GLY A 39 -14.54 -5.60 5.09
N GLN A 40 -14.09 -5.58 3.84
CA GLN A 40 -14.85 -6.13 2.71
C GLN A 40 -15.10 -7.63 2.85
N ARG A 41 -14.08 -8.42 3.23
CA ARG A 41 -14.23 -9.87 3.48
C ARG A 41 -15.24 -10.15 4.59
N ASN A 42 -15.18 -9.42 5.70
CA ASN A 42 -16.13 -9.59 6.80
C ASN A 42 -17.58 -9.32 6.36
N ARG A 43 -17.80 -8.29 5.53
CA ARG A 43 -19.12 -8.00 4.95
C ARG A 43 -19.58 -9.10 3.98
N ALA A 44 -18.69 -9.60 3.11
CA ALA A 44 -19.01 -10.68 2.18
C ALA A 44 -19.36 -11.99 2.90
N ILE A 45 -18.67 -12.30 4.01
CA ILE A 45 -18.98 -13.45 4.87
C ILE A 45 -20.38 -13.32 5.48
N GLN A 46 -20.73 -12.14 5.99
CA GLN A 46 -22.07 -11.88 6.53
C GLN A 46 -23.17 -12.06 5.47
N LEU A 47 -22.87 -11.72 4.22
CA LEU A 47 -23.79 -11.83 3.08
C LEU A 47 -23.72 -13.20 2.37
N GLN A 48 -22.88 -14.13 2.82
CA GLN A 48 -22.62 -15.44 2.21
C GLN A 48 -22.20 -15.39 0.71
N THR A 49 -21.60 -14.30 0.22
CA THR A 49 -21.16 -14.21 -1.18
C THR A 49 -19.74 -14.74 -1.37
N ALA A 50 -19.61 -16.03 -1.71
CA ALA A 50 -18.32 -16.70 -1.91
C ALA A 50 -17.44 -16.09 -3.02
N VAL A 51 -18.06 -15.43 -4.00
CA VAL A 51 -17.38 -14.89 -5.20
C VAL A 51 -16.53 -13.65 -4.88
N ASP A 52 -16.99 -12.79 -3.97
CA ASP A 52 -16.28 -11.56 -3.60
C ASP A 52 -15.05 -11.84 -2.74
N ILE A 53 -15.13 -12.87 -1.89
CA ILE A 53 -14.03 -13.32 -1.02
C ILE A 53 -12.81 -13.74 -1.84
N ALA A 54 -13.04 -14.46 -2.94
CA ALA A 54 -11.97 -14.97 -3.81
C ALA A 54 -11.27 -13.86 -4.63
N ARG A 55 -12.03 -12.85 -5.11
CA ARG A 55 -11.46 -11.76 -5.91
C ARG A 55 -10.54 -10.83 -5.10
N ALA A 56 -10.83 -10.63 -3.81
CA ALA A 56 -10.03 -9.80 -2.92
C ALA A 56 -8.72 -10.45 -2.43
N ALA A 57 -8.41 -11.70 -2.81
CA ALA A 57 -7.30 -12.46 -2.26
C ALA A 57 -5.99 -12.40 -3.08
N ASN A 58 -6.05 -11.97 -4.34
CA ASN A 58 -4.93 -12.21 -5.28
C ASN A 58 -3.85 -11.12 -5.36
N ARG A 59 -3.97 -10.02 -4.60
CA ARG A 59 -2.93 -8.97 -4.59
C ARG A 59 -2.49 -8.67 -3.17
N ARG A 60 -1.17 -8.66 -2.97
CA ARG A 60 -0.57 -8.31 -1.68
C ARG A 60 -0.76 -6.81 -1.44
N PRO A 61 -1.24 -6.39 -0.27
CA PRO A 61 -1.44 -4.97 0.08
C PRO A 61 -0.20 -4.10 -0.14
N LEU A 62 0.99 -4.62 0.18
CA LEU A 62 2.24 -3.89 -0.04
C LEU A 62 2.52 -3.65 -1.53
N SER A 63 2.21 -4.61 -2.39
CA SER A 63 2.34 -4.44 -3.84
C SER A 63 1.36 -3.40 -4.38
N LEU A 64 0.15 -3.31 -3.80
CA LEU A 64 -0.81 -2.27 -4.16
C LEU A 64 -0.36 -0.89 -3.68
N ALA A 65 0.21 -0.80 -2.47
CA ALA A 65 0.76 0.45 -1.96
C ALA A 65 1.90 0.97 -2.85
N PHE A 66 2.80 0.09 -3.31
CA PHE A 66 3.86 0.50 -4.24
C PHE A 66 3.33 0.99 -5.59
N ASP A 67 2.27 0.38 -6.13
CA ASP A 67 1.63 0.87 -7.36
C ASP A 67 1.04 2.28 -7.15
N GLU A 68 0.30 2.48 -6.06
CA GLU A 68 -0.30 3.78 -5.74
C GLU A 68 0.76 4.86 -5.52
N ILE A 69 1.88 4.55 -4.86
CA ILE A 69 3.02 5.46 -4.73
C ILE A 69 3.61 5.78 -6.10
N ALA A 70 3.88 4.78 -6.94
CA ALA A 70 4.46 4.97 -8.27
C ALA A 70 3.56 5.84 -9.17
N ASN A 71 2.24 5.68 -9.07
CA ASN A 71 1.25 6.48 -9.80
C ASN A 71 1.09 7.91 -9.23
N GLY A 72 1.54 8.16 -8.00
CA GLY A 72 1.34 9.44 -7.31
C GLY A 72 -0.04 9.58 -6.66
N ASP A 73 -0.78 8.47 -6.47
CA ASP A 73 -2.08 8.44 -5.81
C ASP A 73 -1.96 8.65 -4.29
N VAL A 74 -0.76 8.38 -3.74
CA VAL A 74 -0.43 8.49 -2.31
C VAL A 74 0.86 9.29 -2.14
N SER A 75 0.85 10.24 -1.21
CA SER A 75 2.02 10.98 -0.76
C SER A 75 2.09 10.96 0.78
N PHE A 76 3.14 11.56 1.33
CA PHE A 76 3.27 11.83 2.76
C PHE A 76 3.06 13.32 3.04
N ALA A 77 2.77 13.63 4.30
CA ALA A 77 2.83 15.00 4.81
C ALA A 77 4.01 15.10 5.78
N GLU A 78 4.82 16.15 5.64
CA GLU A 78 6.05 16.37 6.41
C GLU A 78 5.78 16.49 7.93
N ASP A 79 4.58 16.89 8.31
CA ASP A 79 4.12 16.99 9.71
C ASP A 79 3.60 15.66 10.28
N SER A 80 3.31 14.68 9.42
CA SER A 80 2.69 13.41 9.79
C SER A 80 3.68 12.26 9.99
N ILE A 81 4.89 12.41 9.44
CA ILE A 81 5.98 11.45 9.54
C ILE A 81 7.15 12.22 10.15
N ASP A 82 7.79 11.67 11.17
CA ASP A 82 8.99 12.24 11.81
C ASP A 82 10.21 12.16 10.86
N ALA A 83 10.07 12.76 9.68
CA ALA A 83 11.06 12.76 8.60
C ALA A 83 12.26 13.65 8.94
N ALA A 84 12.07 14.62 9.83
CA ALA A 84 13.12 15.53 10.28
C ALA A 84 14.16 14.89 11.23
N ASN A 85 13.89 13.70 11.78
CA ASN A 85 14.75 13.02 12.74
C ASN A 85 15.49 11.79 12.19
N HIS A 86 15.55 11.62 10.85
CA HIS A 86 16.25 10.52 10.20
C HIS A 86 17.59 10.92 9.56
#